data_AF-A0A3D5J3I1-F1
#
_entry.id   AF-A0A3D5J3I1-F1
#
_cell.length_a   1.000
_cell.length_b   1.000
_cell.length_c   1.000
_cell.angle_alpha   90.00
_cell.angle_beta   90.00
_cell.angle_gamma   90.00
#
_symmetry.space_group_name_H-M   'P 1'
#
loop_
_entity.id
_entity.type
_entity.pdbx_description
1 polymer ?
#
loop_
_entity_poly.entity_id
_entity_poly.type
_entity_poly.pdbx_seq_one_letter_code
_entity_poly.pdbx_strand_id
1 'polypeptide(L)' 'MGEIKLIECPRDAMQGIKDFIPTKTKARYIQSLLQCGFDTIDFGSFVSP' A
#
# COMPACT_ATOMS: atom_id res chain seq x y z
N MET A 1 26.16 -0.79 13.20
CA MET A 1 25.18 -0.92 12.10
C MET A 1 23.93 -0.18 12.55
N GLY A 2 23.38 0.72 11.74
CA GLY A 2 22.13 1.43 12.08
C GLY A 2 20.92 0.50 12.01
N GLU A 3 19.81 0.90 12.62
CA GLU A 3 18.53 0.20 12.52
C GLU A 3 18.01 0.27 11.07
N ILE A 4 17.57 -0.88 10.54
CA ILE A 4 16.98 -0.96 9.20
C ILE A 4 15.47 -0.77 9.33
N LYS A 5 14.92 0.21 8.61
CA LYS A 5 13.47 0.44 8.54
C LYS A 5 12.92 -0.09 7.22
N LEU A 6 11.90 -0.95 7.31
CA LEU A 6 11.11 -1.42 6.18
C LEU A 6 9.78 -0.66 6.14
N ILE A 7 9.44 -0.14 4.96
CA ILE A 7 8.18 0.56 4.71
C ILE A 7 7.53 -0.10 3.51
N GLU A 8 6.30 -0.59 3.68
CA GLU A 8 5.54 -1.12 2.56
C GLU A 8 4.85 0.01 1.81
N CYS A 9 4.96 0.00 0.48
CA CYS A 9 4.45 1.06 -0.38
C CYS A 9 3.47 0.53 -1.43
N PRO A 10 2.33 -0.08 -1.02
CA PRO A 10 1.35 -0.60 -1.97
C PRO A 10 0.72 0.49 -2.86
N ARG A 11 0.75 1.77 -2.44
CA ARG A 11 0.34 2.91 -3.27
C ARG A 11 1.07 2.94 -4.60
N ASP A 12 2.39 2.77 -4.59
CA ASP A 12 3.22 2.91 -5.79
C ASP A 12 2.94 1.80 -6.80
N ALA A 13 2.85 0.56 -6.31
CA ALA A 13 2.47 -0.59 -7.12
C ALA A 13 1.06 -0.42 -7.72
N MET A 14 0.07 -0.04 -6.92
CA MET A 14 -1.31 0.11 -7.39
C MET A 14 -1.49 1.25 -8.41
N GLN A 15 -0.67 2.31 -8.33
CA GLN A 15 -0.73 3.43 -9.27
C GLN A 15 -0.15 3.07 -10.64
N GLY A 16 0.78 2.10 -10.70
CA GLY A 16 1.31 1.57 -11.96
C GLY A 16 0.35 0.62 -12.70
N ILE A 17 -0.71 0.14 -12.03
CA ILE A 17 -1.69 -0.75 -12.65
C ILE A 17 -2.70 0.09 -13.44
N LYS A 18 -2.78 -0.17 -14.75
CA LYS A 18 -3.67 0.58 -15.67
C LYS A 18 -5.15 0.27 -15.45
N ASP A 19 -5.46 -0.97 -15.11
CA ASP A 19 -6.84 -1.39 -14.89
C ASP A 19 -7.35 -0.90 -13.53
N PHE A 20 -8.60 -0.46 -13.49
CA PHE A 20 -9.21 -0.04 -12.23
C PHE A 20 -9.33 -1.23 -11.27
N ILE A 21 -8.62 -1.16 -10.16
CA ILE A 21 -8.76 -2.12 -9.06
C ILE A 21 -9.96 -1.69 -8.20
N PRO A 22 -11.01 -2.53 -8.07
CA PRO A 22 -12.16 -2.19 -7.25
C PRO A 22 -11.77 -1.80 -5.82
N THR A 23 -12.39 -0.75 -5.28
CA THR A 23 -12.07 -0.21 -3.94
C THR A 23 -12.12 -1.28 -2.86
N LYS A 24 -13.10 -2.18 -2.89
CA LYS A 24 -13.21 -3.30 -1.93
C LYS A 24 -12.04 -4.27 -2.01
N THR A 25 -11.45 -4.45 -3.19
CA THR A 25 -10.25 -5.26 -3.38
C THR A 25 -9.02 -4.56 -2.81
N LYS A 26 -8.84 -3.26 -3.08
CA LYS A 26 -7.75 -2.46 -2.48
C LYS A 26 -7.82 -2.50 -0.95
N ALA A 27 -9.00 -2.26 -0.37
CA ALA A 27 -9.21 -2.26 1.08
C ALA A 27 -8.87 -3.62 1.73
N ARG A 28 -9.30 -4.74 1.11
CA ARG A 28 -8.94 -6.09 1.59
C ARG A 28 -7.43 -6.34 1.56
N TYR A 29 -6.76 -5.90 0.51
CA TYR A 29 -5.31 -6.06 0.41
C TYR A 29 -4.57 -5.25 1.48
N ILE A 30 -4.94 -3.98 1.67
CA ILE A 30 -4.38 -3.16 2.75
C ILE A 30 -4.62 -3.80 4.11
N GLN A 31 -5.82 -4.35 4.34
CA GLN A 31 -6.12 -5.08 5.59
C GLN A 31 -5.21 -6.29 5.81
N SER A 32 -4.84 -7.03 4.76
CA SER A 32 -3.87 -8.12 4.88
C SER A 32 -2.46 -7.63 5.21
N LEU A 33 -2.03 -6.48 4.66
CA LEU A 33 -0.72 -5.91 4.99
C LEU A 33 -0.64 -5.46 6.45
N LEU A 34 -1.73 -4.94 7.01
CA LEU A 34 -1.80 -4.61 8.45
C LEU A 34 -1.58 -5.84 9.34
N GLN A 35 -1.95 -7.04 8.88
CA GLN A 35 -1.74 -8.29 9.63
C GLN A 35 -0.29 -8.79 9.55
N CYS A 36 0.53 -8.28 8.63
CA CYS A 36 1.95 -8.64 8.53
C CYS A 36 2.83 -7.93 9.57
N GLY A 37 2.31 -6.91 10.27
CA GLY A 37 3.04 -6.23 11.34
C GLY A 37 4.06 -5.19 10.85
N PHE A 38 3.86 -4.60 9.67
CA PHE A 38 4.68 -3.48 9.22
C PHE A 38 4.46 -2.25 10.10
N ASP A 39 5.54 -1.59 10.48
CA ASP A 39 5.52 -0.38 11.28
C ASP A 39 4.96 0.82 10.48
N THR A 40 5.10 0.81 9.16
CA THR A 40 4.61 1.88 8.28
C THR A 40 4.15 1.33 6.93
N ILE A 41 2.99 1.79 6.45
CA ILE A 41 2.43 1.45 5.13
C ILE A 41 2.02 2.75 4.40
N ASP A 42 2.57 2.98 3.21
CA ASP A 42 2.11 4.01 2.25
C ASP A 42 1.04 3.43 1.31
N PHE A 43 -0.24 3.60 1.67
CA PHE A 43 -1.36 2.89 1.06
C PHE A 43 -2.19 3.67 0.03
N GLY A 44 -1.99 4.97 -0.10
CA GLY A 44 -2.83 5.79 -0.98
C GLY A 44 -2.25 7.16 -1.25
N SER A 45 -2.76 7.80 -2.30
CA SER A 45 -2.36 9.13 -2.72
C SER A 45 -3.59 9.93 -3.11
N PHE A 46 -3.59 11.22 -2.78
CA PHE A 46 -4.62 12.19 -3.15
C PHE A 46 -4.14 13.08 -4.30
N VAL A 47 -3.90 12.46 -5.46
CA VAL A 47 -3.60 13.16 -6.72
C VAL A 47 -4.89 13.48 -7.47
N SER A 48 -4.79 14.27 -8.54
CA SER A 48 -5.90 14.43 -9.48
C SER A 48 -6.32 13.05 -10.02
N PRO A 49 -7.63 12.71 -10.02
CA PRO A 49 -8.15 11.51 -10.65
C PRO A 49 -7.92 11.46 -12.16
#